data_AF-M2Q606-F1
#
_entry.id   AF-M2Q606-F1
#
_cell.length_a   1.000
_cell.length_b   1.000
_cell.length_c   1.000
_cell.angle_alpha   90.00
_cell.angle_beta   90.00
_cell.angle_gamma   90.00
#
_symmetry.space_group_name_H-M   'P 1'
#
loop_
_entity.id
_entity.type
_entity.pdbx_description
1 polymer ?
#
loop_
_entity_poly.entity_id
_entity_poly.type
_entity_poly.pdbx_seq_one_letter_code
_entity_poly.pdbx_strand_id
1 'polypeptide(L)'
;MGRKRLRVFAIVVLSILASTLLVGASQAKTASAPSGKQNWVVSVGGFRTDADRNYVRLGYLVFDPAGNTVTHNFWTWNQADFPAPVNSGDVYYCGDWAPGSNPRNNCPIKTAPGFTGEPNGHFTGTYAQNSGQVAITWTSSTVDGTTTPVNLTETWSVSETRPGLGRMQLVGDNYSISSGIAYGSNASLAQTSKAPMSSVRATQRSYLLEGQGVNRCAITNWTRGSSGALGVGPGWNKCDDGSCLGFVQYDSGCDPSSCCPAGPGHAACAQKIIDTGDRRFYYLSDAFGGRRNSYEFWCECLSYNGCYLGNSHVRPLLQVIDDAGAFQGWVGAEVSPDRSGSRDPSGEYYSSFALVA
;
A
#
# COMPACT_ATOMS: atom_id res chain seq x y z
N MET A 1 5.24 -74.69 -39.65
CA MET A 1 4.61 -74.05 -38.47
C MET A 1 5.38 -72.78 -38.15
N GLY A 2 4.86 -71.56 -38.31
CA GLY A 2 5.71 -70.39 -37.99
C GLY A 2 5.25 -68.96 -38.28
N ARG A 3 4.12 -68.70 -38.97
CA ARG A 3 3.74 -67.30 -39.32
C ARG A 3 2.42 -66.79 -38.73
N LYS A 4 1.56 -67.65 -38.18
CA LYS A 4 0.24 -67.24 -37.64
C LYS A 4 0.24 -66.89 -36.14
N ARG A 5 1.26 -67.30 -35.37
CA ARG A 5 1.32 -67.03 -33.91
C ARG A 5 1.98 -65.69 -33.54
N LEU A 6 2.71 -65.04 -34.45
CA LEU A 6 3.38 -63.76 -34.18
C LEU A 6 2.45 -62.53 -34.30
N ARG A 7 1.38 -62.62 -35.12
CA ARG A 7 0.45 -61.49 -35.33
C ARG A 7 -0.52 -61.26 -34.18
N VAL A 8 -0.85 -62.29 -33.41
CA VAL A 8 -1.78 -62.19 -32.27
C VAL A 8 -1.08 -61.54 -31.06
N PHE A 9 0.22 -61.79 -30.87
CA PHE A 9 0.98 -61.19 -29.77
C PHE A 9 1.19 -59.67 -29.93
N ALA A 10 1.40 -59.19 -31.16
CA ALA A 10 1.60 -57.76 -31.42
C ALA A 10 0.33 -56.90 -31.17
N ILE A 11 -0.86 -57.46 -31.40
CA ILE A 11 -2.14 -56.75 -31.20
C ILE A 11 -2.48 -56.64 -29.70
N VAL A 12 -2.20 -57.69 -28.91
CA VAL A 12 -2.47 -57.67 -27.46
C VAL A 12 -1.51 -56.71 -26.72
N VAL A 13 -0.24 -56.63 -27.12
CA VAL A 13 0.73 -55.72 -26.50
C VAL A 13 0.44 -54.25 -26.84
N LEU A 14 0.00 -53.91 -28.07
CA LEU A 14 -0.43 -52.54 -28.40
C LEU A 14 -1.71 -52.13 -27.66
N SER A 15 -2.62 -53.07 -27.41
CA SER A 15 -3.87 -52.80 -26.69
C SER A 15 -3.64 -52.50 -25.21
N ILE A 16 -2.65 -53.16 -24.60
CA ILE A 16 -2.27 -52.93 -23.19
C ILE A 16 -1.50 -51.61 -23.03
N LEU A 17 -0.64 -51.23 -23.99
CA LEU A 17 0.04 -49.92 -23.97
C LEU A 17 -0.92 -48.73 -24.19
N ALA A 18 -1.96 -48.90 -25.02
CA ALA A 18 -2.99 -47.87 -25.21
C ALA A 18 -3.87 -47.69 -23.95
N SER A 19 -4.01 -48.74 -23.14
CA SER A 19 -4.81 -48.71 -21.90
C SER A 19 -4.09 -48.00 -20.74
N THR A 20 -2.76 -47.94 -20.74
CA THR A 20 -1.98 -47.20 -19.73
C THR A 20 -1.87 -45.70 -20.02
N LEU A 21 -2.16 -45.25 -21.24
CA LEU A 21 -2.20 -43.82 -21.60
C LEU A 21 -3.55 -43.14 -21.29
N LEU A 22 -4.56 -43.92 -20.89
CA LEU A 22 -5.87 -43.44 -20.45
C LEU A 22 -6.00 -43.36 -18.93
N VAL A 23 -4.91 -43.58 -18.18
CA VAL A 23 -4.85 -43.22 -16.75
C VAL A 23 -4.95 -41.70 -16.69
N GLY A 24 -6.17 -41.24 -16.40
CA GLY A 24 -6.62 -39.88 -16.60
C GLY A 24 -5.60 -38.85 -16.16
N ALA A 25 -5.16 -38.03 -17.12
CA ALA A 25 -4.70 -36.70 -16.82
C ALA A 25 -5.82 -36.05 -16.00
N SER A 26 -5.63 -35.99 -14.68
CA SER A 26 -6.50 -35.22 -13.81
C SER A 26 -6.41 -33.81 -14.35
N GLN A 27 -7.46 -33.34 -15.04
CA GLN A 27 -7.52 -31.96 -15.47
C GLN A 27 -7.30 -31.15 -14.20
N ALA A 28 -6.15 -30.49 -14.10
CA ALA A 28 -5.87 -29.59 -13.00
C ALA A 28 -7.02 -28.60 -13.01
N LYS A 29 -7.84 -28.64 -11.96
CA LYS A 29 -8.98 -27.74 -11.83
C LYS A 29 -8.37 -26.35 -11.73
N THR A 30 -8.52 -25.57 -12.79
CA THR A 30 -8.10 -24.16 -12.81
C THR A 30 -8.91 -23.45 -11.74
N ALA A 31 -8.22 -22.88 -10.76
CA ALA A 31 -8.83 -22.05 -9.75
C ALA A 31 -9.29 -20.76 -10.43
N SER A 32 -10.51 -20.31 -10.15
CA SER A 32 -10.91 -18.96 -10.53
C SER A 32 -10.08 -17.95 -9.75
N ALA A 33 -9.72 -16.83 -10.38
CA ALA A 33 -9.15 -15.71 -9.66
C ALA A 33 -10.14 -15.21 -8.58
N PRO A 34 -9.67 -14.71 -7.42
CA PRO A 34 -10.55 -14.14 -6.40
C PRO A 34 -11.46 -13.06 -7.00
N SER A 35 -12.78 -13.17 -6.83
CA SER A 35 -13.78 -12.29 -7.49
C SER A 35 -13.58 -12.09 -9.01
N GLY A 36 -12.93 -13.03 -9.70
CA GLY A 36 -12.57 -12.89 -11.11
C GLY A 36 -11.54 -11.80 -11.42
N LYS A 37 -10.76 -11.33 -10.43
CA LYS A 37 -9.76 -10.26 -10.58
C LYS A 37 -8.34 -10.79 -10.44
N GLN A 38 -7.48 -10.50 -11.41
CA GLN A 38 -6.10 -10.97 -11.40
C GLN A 38 -5.14 -10.02 -10.69
N ASN A 39 -5.39 -8.70 -10.77
CA ASN A 39 -4.46 -7.68 -10.29
C ASN A 39 -5.01 -6.98 -9.05
N TRP A 40 -4.24 -7.04 -7.96
CA TRP A 40 -4.63 -6.47 -6.68
C TRP A 40 -3.54 -5.54 -6.17
N VAL A 41 -3.94 -4.42 -5.58
CA VAL A 41 -3.07 -3.62 -4.70
C VAL A 41 -3.38 -4.01 -3.26
N VAL A 42 -2.35 -4.22 -2.45
CA VAL A 42 -2.48 -4.75 -1.08
C VAL A 42 -1.63 -3.97 -0.10
N SER A 43 -2.17 -3.77 1.10
CA SER A 43 -1.43 -3.32 2.28
C SER A 43 -1.56 -4.37 3.38
N VAL A 44 -0.44 -4.70 4.02
CA VAL A 44 -0.35 -5.69 5.10
C VAL A 44 0.46 -5.10 6.25
N GLY A 45 0.05 -5.35 7.49
CA GLY A 45 0.78 -4.94 8.69
C GLY A 45 0.84 -6.05 9.73
N GLY A 46 2.01 -6.20 10.36
CA GLY A 46 2.18 -7.00 11.58
C GLY A 46 2.44 -6.06 12.75
N PHE A 47 1.40 -5.82 13.55
CA PHE A 47 1.43 -4.87 14.66
C PHE A 47 1.38 -5.57 16.02
N ARG A 48 2.18 -5.04 16.95
CA ARG A 48 2.37 -5.52 18.31
C ARG A 48 2.60 -4.32 19.23
N THR A 49 2.15 -4.44 20.48
CA THR A 49 2.32 -3.41 21.51
C THR A 49 3.52 -3.68 22.43
N ASP A 50 4.09 -4.88 22.37
CA ASP A 50 5.14 -5.38 23.27
C ASP A 50 6.55 -5.31 22.67
N ALA A 51 6.70 -4.83 21.43
CA ALA A 51 7.98 -4.78 20.74
C ALA A 51 8.02 -3.70 19.65
N ASP A 52 9.18 -3.05 19.51
CA ASP A 52 9.46 -2.05 18.47
C ASP A 52 9.89 -2.70 17.15
N ARG A 53 9.15 -3.73 16.73
CA ARG A 53 9.44 -4.54 15.53
C ARG A 53 8.22 -4.68 14.61
N ASN A 54 7.34 -3.70 14.70
CA ASN A 54 6.19 -3.58 13.82
C ASN A 54 6.66 -3.52 12.36
N TYR A 55 5.90 -4.09 11.43
CA TYR A 55 6.25 -4.02 10.02
C TYR A 55 5.03 -3.81 9.15
N VAL A 56 5.25 -3.17 8.00
CA VAL A 56 4.23 -2.98 6.98
C VAL A 56 4.77 -3.34 5.62
N ARG A 57 3.91 -3.92 4.78
CA ARG A 57 4.15 -4.20 3.38
C ARG A 57 3.08 -3.55 2.54
N LEU A 58 3.52 -2.94 1.44
CA LEU A 58 2.63 -2.36 0.42
C LEU A 58 3.04 -2.95 -0.92
N GLY A 59 2.10 -3.44 -1.71
CA GLY A 59 2.49 -4.16 -2.92
C GLY A 59 1.34 -4.58 -3.82
N TYR A 60 1.69 -5.44 -4.76
CA TYR A 60 0.77 -6.01 -5.73
C TYR A 60 0.63 -7.51 -5.52
N LEU A 61 -0.61 -8.02 -5.47
CA LEU A 61 -0.88 -9.44 -5.64
C LEU A 61 -1.33 -9.71 -7.08
N VAL A 62 -0.69 -10.68 -7.73
CA VAL A 62 -1.04 -11.10 -9.09
C VAL A 62 -1.38 -12.58 -9.06
N PHE A 63 -2.64 -12.89 -9.37
CA PHE A 63 -3.16 -14.25 -9.43
C PHE A 63 -3.11 -14.75 -10.88
N ASP A 64 -2.56 -15.94 -11.08
CA ASP A 64 -2.58 -16.68 -12.33
C ASP A 64 -3.51 -17.90 -12.20
N PRO A 65 -4.73 -17.82 -12.76
CA PRO A 65 -5.70 -18.94 -12.81
C PRO A 65 -5.22 -20.17 -13.57
N ALA A 66 -4.31 -20.00 -14.55
CA ALA A 66 -3.86 -21.12 -15.37
C ALA A 66 -2.89 -22.02 -14.58
N GLY A 67 -1.97 -21.40 -13.84
CA GLY A 67 -1.00 -22.11 -13.00
C GLY A 67 -1.43 -22.34 -11.55
N ASN A 68 -2.57 -21.82 -11.11
CA ASN A 68 -2.96 -21.74 -9.69
C ASN A 68 -1.87 -21.08 -8.82
N THR A 69 -1.15 -20.12 -9.40
CA THR A 69 -0.05 -19.41 -8.72
C THR A 69 -0.45 -18.00 -8.35
N VAL A 70 0.19 -17.49 -7.32
CA VAL A 70 0.07 -16.09 -6.91
C VAL A 70 1.44 -15.55 -6.59
N THR A 71 1.66 -14.28 -6.95
CA THR A 71 2.86 -13.55 -6.60
C THR A 71 2.51 -12.31 -5.79
N HIS A 72 3.38 -11.93 -4.86
CA HIS A 72 3.31 -10.67 -4.11
C HIS A 72 4.59 -9.89 -4.33
N ASN A 73 4.55 -8.81 -5.10
CA ASN A 73 5.68 -7.87 -5.22
C ASN A 73 5.44 -6.70 -4.28
N PHE A 74 6.32 -6.45 -3.32
CA PHE A 74 6.07 -5.45 -2.28
C PHE A 74 7.31 -4.65 -1.87
N TRP A 75 7.03 -3.46 -1.35
CA TRP A 75 7.95 -2.73 -0.48
C TRP A 75 7.66 -3.12 0.96
N THR A 76 8.71 -3.26 1.77
CA THR A 76 8.58 -3.60 3.19
C THR A 76 9.36 -2.63 4.07
N TRP A 77 8.81 -2.32 5.23
CA TRP A 77 9.46 -1.47 6.23
C TRP A 77 9.28 -2.05 7.61
N ASN A 78 10.36 -2.11 8.38
CA ASN A 78 10.35 -2.51 9.78
C ASN A 78 10.60 -1.32 10.68
N GLN A 79 9.86 -1.25 11.78
CA GLN A 79 10.04 -0.27 12.82
C GLN A 79 11.45 -0.28 13.39
N ALA A 80 12.03 -1.46 13.61
CA ALA A 80 13.36 -1.63 14.18
C ALA A 80 14.44 -0.91 13.37
N ASP A 81 14.28 -0.87 12.04
CA ASP A 81 15.22 -0.25 11.10
C ASP A 81 15.18 1.28 11.15
N PHE A 82 14.14 1.85 11.76
CA PHE A 82 13.93 3.29 11.89
C PHE A 82 14.09 4.00 10.53
N PRO A 83 13.35 3.62 9.48
CA PRO A 83 13.60 4.05 8.09
C PRO A 83 13.49 5.58 7.90
N ALA A 84 14.56 6.27 7.48
CA ALA A 84 14.51 7.71 7.21
C ALA A 84 13.66 8.03 5.95
N PRO A 85 12.68 8.96 6.02
CA PRO A 85 11.93 9.38 4.85
C PRO A 85 12.82 9.97 3.76
N VAL A 86 12.44 9.75 2.50
CA VAL A 86 13.16 10.23 1.32
C VAL A 86 12.24 11.08 0.45
N ASN A 87 12.82 11.98 -0.33
CA ASN A 87 12.05 12.79 -1.27
C ASN A 87 11.41 11.90 -2.34
N SER A 88 10.12 12.09 -2.59
CA SER A 88 9.39 11.40 -3.65
C SER A 88 9.47 12.10 -5.01
N GLY A 89 9.97 13.34 -5.02
CA GLY A 89 10.09 14.18 -6.20
C GLY A 89 10.71 15.52 -5.85
N ASP A 90 10.47 16.51 -6.72
CA ASP A 90 10.99 17.86 -6.56
C ASP A 90 10.19 18.68 -5.54
N VAL A 91 10.62 19.93 -5.35
CA VAL A 91 9.86 20.95 -4.63
C VAL A 91 8.65 21.33 -5.46
N TYR A 92 7.45 21.20 -4.87
CA TYR A 92 6.21 21.52 -5.55
C TYR A 92 5.49 22.73 -4.95
N TYR A 93 4.97 23.59 -5.82
CA TYR A 93 4.16 24.75 -5.44
C TYR A 93 2.72 24.50 -5.81
N CYS A 94 1.84 24.42 -4.82
CA CYS A 94 0.45 23.99 -5.01
C CYS A 94 -0.52 25.07 -4.54
N GLY A 95 -0.97 25.93 -5.45
CA GLY A 95 -1.83 27.09 -5.18
C GLY A 95 -1.07 28.41 -5.12
N ASP A 96 -1.76 29.50 -4.76
CA ASP A 96 -1.24 30.90 -4.76
C ASP A 96 -0.21 31.20 -3.65
N TRP A 97 0.57 30.20 -3.23
CA TRP A 97 1.56 30.36 -2.20
C TRP A 97 2.85 30.89 -2.81
N ALA A 98 3.14 32.17 -2.59
CA ALA A 98 4.35 32.81 -3.10
C ALA A 98 5.61 32.15 -2.50
N PRO A 99 6.57 31.72 -3.35
CA PRO A 99 7.85 31.20 -2.87
C PRO A 99 8.51 32.16 -1.88
N GLY A 100 8.93 31.67 -0.72
CA GLY A 100 9.66 32.46 0.28
C GLY A 100 8.80 33.36 1.19
N SER A 101 7.47 33.33 1.06
CA SER A 101 6.57 33.89 2.08
C SER A 101 6.30 32.86 3.18
N ASN A 102 6.68 33.18 4.43
CA ASN A 102 6.68 32.28 5.60
C ASN A 102 5.32 31.56 5.79
N PRO A 103 5.25 30.23 6.00
CA PRO A 103 6.27 29.15 6.07
C PRO A 103 6.90 28.76 4.72
N ARG A 104 7.99 27.98 4.74
CA ARG A 104 8.47 27.30 3.53
C ARG A 104 7.47 26.23 3.09
N ASN A 105 6.69 26.57 2.09
CA ASN A 105 5.81 25.70 1.31
C ASN A 105 6.55 25.01 0.14
N ASN A 106 7.84 25.33 -0.04
CA ASN A 106 8.68 24.91 -1.15
C ASN A 106 9.58 23.72 -0.75
N CYS A 107 8.96 22.69 -0.20
CA CYS A 107 9.66 21.50 0.27
C CYS A 107 9.37 20.30 -0.61
N PRO A 108 10.35 19.41 -0.83
CA PRO A 108 10.08 18.15 -1.50
C PRO A 108 9.03 17.36 -0.72
N ILE A 109 8.06 16.80 -1.43
CA ILE A 109 7.16 15.80 -0.85
C ILE A 109 7.98 14.56 -0.56
N LYS A 110 7.76 13.92 0.58
CA LYS A 110 8.46 12.72 1.01
C LYS A 110 7.60 11.46 0.95
N THR A 111 8.30 10.34 0.98
CA THR A 111 7.74 9.00 1.06
C THR A 111 8.67 8.09 1.85
N ALA A 112 8.24 6.85 2.08
CA ALA A 112 9.05 5.84 2.76
C ALA A 112 10.27 5.44 1.89
N PRO A 113 11.44 5.17 2.49
CA PRO A 113 12.65 4.83 1.72
C PRO A 113 12.44 3.57 0.87
N GLY A 114 13.06 3.53 -0.32
CA GLY A 114 12.91 2.43 -1.26
C GLY A 114 11.65 2.48 -2.14
N PHE A 115 10.59 3.20 -1.74
CA PHE A 115 9.35 3.28 -2.53
C PHE A 115 9.51 3.98 -3.88
N THR A 116 10.53 4.84 -4.00
CA THR A 116 10.91 5.52 -5.25
C THR A 116 11.42 4.52 -6.30
N GLY A 117 11.97 3.39 -5.86
CA GLY A 117 12.48 2.31 -6.71
C GLY A 117 11.50 1.17 -6.90
N GLU A 118 11.99 0.07 -7.46
CA GLU A 118 11.23 -1.18 -7.60
C GLU A 118 10.97 -1.84 -6.23
N PRO A 119 9.96 -2.73 -6.12
CA PRO A 119 9.74 -3.53 -4.91
C PRO A 119 11.00 -4.26 -4.44
N ASN A 120 11.29 -4.22 -3.14
CA ASN A 120 12.46 -4.89 -2.54
C ASN A 120 12.13 -6.27 -1.93
N GLY A 121 10.86 -6.67 -2.00
CA GLY A 121 10.37 -7.97 -1.57
C GLY A 121 9.48 -8.65 -2.61
N HIS A 122 9.55 -9.98 -2.66
CA HIS A 122 8.76 -10.80 -3.56
C HIS A 122 8.41 -12.15 -2.91
N PHE A 123 7.12 -12.50 -2.85
CA PHE A 123 6.68 -13.86 -2.53
C PHE A 123 6.13 -14.56 -3.77
N THR A 124 6.41 -15.85 -3.91
CA THR A 124 5.71 -16.75 -4.83
C THR A 124 5.02 -17.86 -4.06
N GLY A 125 3.86 -18.27 -4.57
CA GLY A 125 3.06 -19.29 -3.93
C GLY A 125 1.96 -19.82 -4.82
N THR A 126 1.09 -20.61 -4.21
CA THR A 126 -0.14 -21.12 -4.83
C THR A 126 -1.34 -20.57 -4.08
N TYR A 127 -2.51 -20.67 -4.71
CA TYR A 127 -3.76 -20.30 -4.07
C TYR A 127 -4.89 -21.28 -4.39
N ALA A 128 -5.87 -21.30 -3.51
CA ALA A 128 -7.13 -22.01 -3.70
C ALA A 128 -8.29 -21.10 -3.28
N GLN A 129 -9.34 -21.05 -4.10
CA GLN A 129 -10.54 -20.28 -3.80
C GLN A 129 -11.66 -21.21 -3.34
N ASN A 130 -12.28 -20.89 -2.20
CA ASN A 130 -13.42 -21.63 -1.65
C ASN A 130 -14.44 -20.63 -1.08
N SER A 131 -15.67 -20.63 -1.60
CA SER A 131 -16.84 -19.98 -1.00
C SER A 131 -16.60 -18.56 -0.44
N GLY A 132 -16.12 -17.63 -1.28
CA GLY A 132 -15.87 -16.25 -0.85
C GLY A 132 -14.61 -16.07 0.00
N GLN A 133 -13.74 -17.07 0.04
CA GLN A 133 -12.40 -16.98 0.62
C GLN A 133 -11.35 -17.43 -0.38
N VAL A 134 -10.13 -16.90 -0.22
CA VAL A 134 -8.93 -17.40 -0.88
C VAL A 134 -7.92 -17.79 0.18
N ALA A 135 -7.40 -19.01 0.08
CA ALA A 135 -6.25 -19.48 0.84
C ALA A 135 -5.02 -19.37 -0.04
N ILE A 136 -3.97 -18.72 0.46
CA ILE A 136 -2.69 -18.55 -0.21
C ILE A 136 -1.63 -19.31 0.59
N THR A 137 -0.79 -20.08 -0.11
CA THR A 137 0.39 -20.72 0.46
C THR A 137 1.63 -20.18 -0.22
N TRP A 138 2.44 -19.42 0.51
CA TRP A 138 3.73 -18.92 0.05
C TRP A 138 4.80 -19.98 0.22
N THR A 139 5.54 -20.24 -0.85
CA THR A 139 6.59 -21.28 -0.91
C THR A 139 8.00 -20.68 -1.04
N SER A 140 8.10 -19.45 -1.51
CA SER A 140 9.37 -18.73 -1.64
C SER A 140 9.21 -17.27 -1.23
N SER A 141 10.23 -16.74 -0.57
CA SER A 141 10.35 -15.35 -0.18
C SER A 141 11.72 -14.81 -0.60
N THR A 142 11.72 -13.74 -1.39
CA THR A 142 12.91 -12.95 -1.70
C THR A 142 12.79 -11.59 -1.05
N VAL A 143 13.73 -11.20 -0.19
CA VAL A 143 13.80 -9.84 0.39
C VAL A 143 15.24 -9.36 0.29
N ASP A 144 15.44 -8.16 -0.24
CA ASP A 144 16.76 -7.53 -0.43
C ASP A 144 17.78 -8.47 -1.12
N GLY A 145 17.32 -9.15 -2.17
CA GLY A 145 18.11 -10.07 -2.98
C GLY A 145 18.32 -11.47 -2.39
N THR A 146 17.90 -11.73 -1.15
CA THR A 146 18.05 -13.04 -0.51
C THR A 146 16.78 -13.86 -0.67
N THR A 147 16.87 -15.02 -1.33
CA THR A 147 15.74 -15.93 -1.55
C THR A 147 15.77 -17.11 -0.57
N THR A 148 14.63 -17.36 0.07
CA THR A 148 14.46 -18.40 1.08
C THR A 148 13.20 -19.21 0.80
N PRO A 149 13.25 -20.55 0.90
CA PRO A 149 12.05 -21.37 0.97
C PRO A 149 11.27 -21.03 2.24
N VAL A 150 9.95 -20.90 2.12
CA VAL A 150 9.06 -20.64 3.24
C VAL A 150 7.83 -21.53 3.17
N ASN A 151 7.08 -21.63 4.26
CA ASN A 151 5.78 -22.30 4.31
C ASN A 151 4.79 -21.43 5.08
N LEU A 152 4.51 -20.27 4.49
CA LEU A 152 3.62 -19.27 5.08
C LEU A 152 2.24 -19.41 4.45
N THR A 153 1.20 -19.20 5.25
CA THR A 153 -0.18 -19.30 4.80
C THR A 153 -0.93 -18.03 5.15
N GLU A 154 -1.83 -17.63 4.27
CA GLU A 154 -2.78 -16.55 4.50
C GLU A 154 -4.16 -17.00 4.04
N THR A 155 -5.19 -16.62 4.78
CA THR A 155 -6.59 -16.76 4.38
C THR A 155 -7.22 -15.39 4.31
N TRP A 156 -7.88 -15.11 3.20
CA TRP A 156 -8.54 -13.83 2.95
C TRP A 156 -10.01 -14.05 2.66
N SER A 157 -10.85 -13.23 3.26
CA SER A 157 -12.23 -13.06 2.81
C SER A 157 -12.24 -12.25 1.52
N VAL A 158 -13.11 -12.60 0.59
CA VAL A 158 -13.18 -12.06 -0.76
C VAL A 158 -14.61 -11.59 -1.01
N SER A 159 -14.76 -10.36 -1.48
CA SER A 159 -16.04 -9.76 -1.84
C SER A 159 -15.90 -8.92 -3.12
N GLU A 160 -17.01 -8.58 -3.74
CA GLU A 160 -17.08 -7.54 -4.76
C GLU A 160 -17.82 -6.35 -4.16
N THR A 161 -17.11 -5.23 -3.98
CA THR A 161 -17.68 -4.04 -3.33
C THR A 161 -18.63 -3.29 -4.25
N ARG A 162 -18.35 -3.37 -5.55
CA ARG A 162 -19.13 -2.84 -6.67
C ARG A 162 -18.69 -3.57 -7.94
N PRO A 163 -19.50 -3.58 -9.01
CA PRO A 163 -19.11 -4.20 -10.27
C PRO A 163 -17.73 -3.71 -10.72
N GLY A 164 -16.81 -4.63 -10.97
CA GLY A 164 -15.47 -4.33 -11.46
C GLY A 164 -14.43 -4.05 -10.37
N LEU A 165 -14.78 -4.17 -9.08
CA LEU A 165 -13.85 -3.94 -7.98
C LEU A 165 -14.00 -4.97 -6.85
N GLY A 166 -13.05 -5.90 -6.81
CA GLY A 166 -12.90 -6.86 -5.72
C GLY A 166 -12.29 -6.21 -4.47
N ARG A 167 -12.65 -6.75 -3.29
CA ARG A 167 -12.01 -6.43 -2.01
C ARG A 167 -11.63 -7.72 -1.30
N MET A 168 -10.41 -7.77 -0.77
CA MET A 168 -9.97 -8.81 0.15
C MET A 168 -9.63 -8.22 1.50
N GLN A 169 -9.96 -8.97 2.54
CA GLN A 169 -9.57 -8.66 3.91
C GLN A 169 -9.05 -9.91 4.59
N LEU A 170 -7.88 -9.78 5.21
CA LEU A 170 -7.22 -10.88 5.89
C LEU A 170 -8.10 -11.44 7.01
N VAL A 171 -8.20 -12.76 7.06
CA VAL A 171 -8.94 -13.52 8.08
C VAL A 171 -7.96 -14.20 9.04
N GLY A 172 -6.84 -14.70 8.53
CA GLY A 172 -5.79 -15.28 9.37
C GLY A 172 -4.55 -15.68 8.57
N ASP A 173 -3.48 -15.97 9.29
CA ASP A 173 -2.19 -16.37 8.76
C ASP A 173 -1.43 -17.21 9.81
N ASN A 174 -0.24 -17.71 9.46
CA ASN A 174 0.63 -18.46 10.38
C ASN A 174 1.94 -17.74 10.73
N TYR A 175 2.04 -16.43 10.48
CA TYR A 175 3.29 -15.68 10.58
C TYR A 175 3.13 -14.23 11.09
N SER A 176 2.10 -14.01 11.90
CA SER A 176 1.86 -12.81 12.72
C SER A 176 1.49 -11.54 11.95
N ILE A 177 0.72 -11.67 10.87
CA ILE A 177 0.03 -10.51 10.30
C ILE A 177 -1.18 -10.16 11.18
N SER A 178 -1.38 -8.87 11.47
CA SER A 178 -2.52 -8.39 12.25
C SER A 178 -3.53 -7.60 11.42
N SER A 179 -3.10 -7.09 10.25
CA SER A 179 -3.94 -6.35 9.31
C SER A 179 -3.59 -6.68 7.87
N GLY A 180 -4.61 -6.82 7.02
CA GLY A 180 -4.43 -6.97 5.59
C GLY A 180 -5.68 -6.52 4.85
N ILE A 181 -5.50 -5.61 3.89
CA ILE A 181 -6.57 -5.09 3.01
C ILE A 181 -6.04 -5.05 1.59
N ALA A 182 -6.82 -5.58 0.63
CA ALA A 182 -6.50 -5.50 -0.78
C ALA A 182 -7.71 -5.12 -1.61
N TYR A 183 -7.46 -4.45 -2.74
CA TYR A 183 -8.48 -4.12 -3.73
C TYR A 183 -8.03 -4.56 -5.12
N GLY A 184 -8.94 -5.18 -5.87
CA GLY A 184 -8.65 -5.97 -7.05
C GLY A 184 -9.44 -5.59 -8.28
N SER A 185 -8.79 -5.66 -9.43
CA SER A 185 -9.36 -5.41 -10.76
C SER A 185 -8.61 -6.21 -11.82
N ASN A 186 -9.02 -6.10 -13.08
CA ASN A 186 -8.29 -6.56 -14.24
C ASN A 186 -7.57 -5.40 -14.97
N ALA A 187 -7.65 -4.17 -14.43
CA ALA A 187 -6.85 -3.07 -14.94
C ALA A 187 -5.34 -3.37 -14.77
N SER A 188 -4.52 -2.85 -15.68
CA SER A 188 -3.08 -3.15 -15.73
C SER A 188 -2.32 -2.64 -14.49
N LEU A 189 -1.20 -3.28 -14.14
CA LEU A 189 -0.23 -2.83 -13.15
C LEU A 189 1.03 -2.21 -13.81
N ALA A 190 1.03 -2.04 -15.13
CA ALA A 190 2.15 -1.47 -15.87
C ALA A 190 2.49 -0.05 -15.38
N GLN A 191 3.72 0.41 -15.64
CA GLN A 191 4.21 1.72 -15.19
C GLN A 191 3.31 2.90 -15.65
N THR A 192 2.66 2.79 -16.82
CA THR A 192 1.74 3.81 -17.34
C THR A 192 0.32 3.70 -16.80
N SER A 193 -0.01 2.62 -16.10
CA SER A 193 -1.35 2.37 -15.56
C SER A 193 -1.53 3.13 -14.25
N LYS A 194 -1.90 4.39 -14.36
CA LYS A 194 -2.27 5.24 -13.22
C LYS A 194 -3.30 6.28 -13.64
N ALA A 195 -4.15 6.69 -12.71
CA ALA A 195 -4.93 7.90 -12.84
C ALA A 195 -4.03 9.11 -12.55
N PRO A 196 -3.96 10.11 -13.46
CA PRO A 196 -3.21 11.33 -13.20
C PRO A 196 -3.86 12.14 -12.08
N MET A 197 -3.07 12.93 -11.34
CA MET A 197 -3.57 13.80 -10.26
C MET A 197 -4.71 14.74 -10.69
N SER A 198 -4.70 15.17 -11.96
CA SER A 198 -5.79 15.94 -12.55
C SER A 198 -7.13 15.20 -12.51
N SER A 199 -7.15 13.89 -12.78
CA SER A 199 -8.33 13.03 -12.73
C SER A 199 -8.75 12.72 -11.30
N VAL A 200 -7.78 12.43 -10.43
CA VAL A 200 -8.01 12.22 -8.99
C VAL A 200 -8.71 13.43 -8.38
N ARG A 201 -8.23 14.65 -8.68
CA ARG A 201 -8.86 15.91 -8.24
C ARG A 201 -10.24 16.13 -8.84
N ALA A 202 -10.39 15.86 -10.14
CA ALA A 202 -11.64 16.08 -10.86
C ALA A 202 -12.79 15.17 -10.38
N THR A 203 -12.47 14.02 -9.78
CA THR A 203 -13.45 13.07 -9.26
C THR A 203 -14.25 13.62 -8.07
N GLN A 204 -13.69 14.58 -7.32
CA GLN A 204 -14.35 15.29 -6.21
C GLN A 204 -15.10 14.37 -5.24
N ARG A 205 -14.36 13.47 -4.57
CA ARG A 205 -14.95 12.41 -3.75
C ARG A 205 -14.22 12.26 -2.41
N SER A 206 -14.97 11.75 -1.42
CA SER A 206 -14.43 11.28 -0.14
C SER A 206 -14.07 9.80 -0.21
N TYR A 207 -12.89 9.46 0.30
CA TYR A 207 -12.37 8.09 0.35
C TYR A 207 -12.32 7.63 1.80
N LEU A 208 -13.09 6.59 2.13
CA LEU A 208 -13.32 6.17 3.52
C LEU A 208 -12.11 5.38 4.05
N LEU A 209 -11.63 5.78 5.23
CA LEU A 209 -10.50 5.11 5.89
C LEU A 209 -10.91 3.78 6.50
N GLU A 210 -10.14 2.74 6.24
CA GLU A 210 -10.13 1.47 6.98
C GLU A 210 -8.71 0.97 7.18
N GLY A 211 -8.46 0.20 8.23
CA GLY A 211 -7.14 -0.39 8.46
C GLY A 211 -6.80 -0.58 9.91
N GLN A 212 -5.51 -0.67 10.16
CA GLN A 212 -4.94 -0.79 11.50
C GLN A 212 -3.64 -0.02 11.54
N GLY A 213 -3.34 0.58 12.70
CA GLY A 213 -2.05 1.21 12.94
C GLY A 213 -1.60 1.08 14.38
N VAL A 214 -0.34 1.40 14.60
CA VAL A 214 0.30 1.45 15.91
C VAL A 214 0.96 2.80 16.11
N ASN A 215 0.73 3.40 17.27
CA ASN A 215 1.39 4.60 17.77
C ASN A 215 1.32 4.60 19.29
N ARG A 216 2.33 5.17 19.99
CA ARG A 216 2.38 5.19 21.47
C ARG A 216 2.15 3.81 22.10
N CYS A 217 2.73 2.78 21.50
CA CYS A 217 2.57 1.38 21.90
C CYS A 217 1.11 0.89 21.98
N ALA A 218 0.20 1.54 21.23
CA ALA A 218 -1.21 1.20 21.18
C ALA A 218 -1.63 0.88 19.74
N ILE A 219 -2.34 -0.24 19.57
CA ILE A 219 -2.93 -0.62 18.28
C ILE A 219 -4.32 -0.01 18.16
N THR A 220 -4.57 0.69 17.06
CA THR A 220 -5.89 1.22 16.71
C THR A 220 -6.42 0.50 15.47
N ASN A 221 -7.67 0.05 15.53
CA ASN A 221 -8.40 -0.50 14.40
C ASN A 221 -9.37 0.54 13.86
N TRP A 222 -9.38 0.71 12.54
CA TRP A 222 -10.29 1.61 11.85
C TRP A 222 -11.27 0.79 11.04
N THR A 223 -12.50 0.65 11.54
CA THR A 223 -13.61 0.18 10.71
C THR A 223 -13.86 1.19 9.60
N ARG A 224 -14.19 0.72 8.40
CA ARG A 224 -14.39 1.59 7.23
C ARG A 224 -15.27 2.80 7.51
N GLY A 225 -14.70 3.99 7.34
CA GLY A 225 -15.36 5.29 7.54
C GLY A 225 -15.49 5.74 9.00
N SER A 226 -15.22 4.89 9.99
CA SER A 226 -15.36 5.23 11.42
C SER A 226 -14.33 6.25 11.91
N SER A 227 -13.19 6.33 11.24
CA SER A 227 -12.03 7.13 11.67
C SER A 227 -11.69 8.22 10.67
N GLY A 228 -12.67 8.61 9.84
CA GLY A 228 -12.57 9.70 8.88
C GLY A 228 -12.47 9.27 7.42
N ALA A 229 -12.26 10.27 6.58
CA ALA A 229 -12.15 10.12 5.14
C ALA A 229 -11.15 11.13 4.58
N LEU A 230 -10.51 10.79 3.47
CA LEU A 230 -9.75 11.74 2.68
C LEU A 230 -10.67 12.33 1.60
N GLY A 231 -11.00 13.61 1.71
CA GLY A 231 -11.71 14.33 0.64
C GLY A 231 -10.71 14.93 -0.34
N VAL A 232 -10.71 14.50 -1.60
CA VAL A 232 -9.93 15.16 -2.66
C VAL A 232 -10.89 15.82 -3.64
N GLY A 233 -10.74 17.14 -3.83
CA GLY A 233 -11.70 17.95 -4.58
C GLY A 233 -11.24 19.39 -4.81
N PRO A 234 -12.16 20.36 -4.99
CA PRO A 234 -11.81 21.73 -5.39
C PRO A 234 -10.84 22.46 -4.45
N GLY A 235 -10.93 22.18 -3.14
CA GLY A 235 -10.04 22.77 -2.13
C GLY A 235 -8.57 22.34 -2.26
N TRP A 236 -8.30 21.23 -2.94
CA TRP A 236 -6.93 20.85 -3.30
C TRP A 236 -6.47 21.69 -4.48
N ASN A 237 -5.30 22.30 -4.36
CA ASN A 237 -4.65 23.05 -5.41
C ASN A 237 -3.78 22.14 -6.25
N LYS A 238 -3.81 22.31 -7.57
CA LYS A 238 -2.83 21.67 -8.45
C LYS A 238 -1.50 22.38 -8.28
N CYS A 239 -0.43 21.63 -8.46
CA CYS A 239 0.90 22.20 -8.54
C CYS A 239 1.27 22.53 -9.99
N ASP A 240 2.28 23.38 -10.20
CA ASP A 240 2.54 24.02 -11.51
C ASP A 240 2.69 23.04 -12.68
N ASP A 241 3.29 21.87 -12.46
CA ASP A 241 3.49 20.81 -13.46
C ASP A 241 2.32 19.81 -13.54
N GLY A 242 1.35 19.93 -12.64
CA GLY A 242 0.19 19.04 -12.52
C GLY A 242 0.46 17.65 -11.94
N SER A 243 1.68 17.35 -11.49
CA SER A 243 2.07 16.02 -10.96
C SER A 243 1.71 15.79 -9.49
N CYS A 244 1.20 16.83 -8.83
CA CYS A 244 0.79 16.77 -7.43
C CYS A 244 -0.36 17.72 -7.12
N LEU A 245 -0.89 17.53 -5.92
CA LEU A 245 -1.93 18.31 -5.30
C LEU A 245 -1.47 18.74 -3.91
N GLY A 246 -1.83 19.96 -3.50
CA GLY A 246 -1.62 20.47 -2.14
C GLY A 246 -2.92 20.96 -1.51
N PHE A 247 -3.07 20.79 -0.20
CA PHE A 247 -4.21 21.27 0.56
C PHE A 247 -3.75 21.83 1.91
N VAL A 248 -4.42 22.89 2.36
CA VAL A 248 -4.19 23.49 3.68
C VAL A 248 -5.44 23.33 4.51
N GLN A 249 -5.30 22.60 5.61
CA GLN A 249 -6.30 22.55 6.66
C GLN A 249 -6.02 23.66 7.65
N TYR A 250 -7.04 24.46 7.95
CA TYR A 250 -7.04 25.44 9.04
C TYR A 250 -7.59 24.80 10.31
N ASP A 251 -7.22 25.35 11.47
CA ASP A 251 -7.63 24.90 12.80
C ASP A 251 -7.30 23.41 13.03
N SER A 252 -6.08 23.03 12.65
CA SER A 252 -5.72 21.63 12.46
C SER A 252 -5.32 20.86 13.73
N GLY A 253 -5.21 21.56 14.87
CA GLY A 253 -4.76 21.03 16.16
C GLY A 253 -3.25 20.84 16.24
N CYS A 254 -2.45 21.63 15.52
CA CYS A 254 -1.00 21.61 15.62
C CYS A 254 -0.53 22.18 16.96
N ASP A 255 -0.03 21.29 17.81
CA ASP A 255 0.46 21.63 19.14
C ASP A 255 1.72 22.51 19.04
N PRO A 256 1.73 23.71 19.63
CA PRO A 256 2.90 24.57 19.68
C PRO A 256 4.15 23.89 20.24
N SER A 257 4.01 22.92 21.15
CA SER A 257 5.14 22.14 21.69
C SER A 257 5.85 21.29 20.63
N SER A 258 5.17 20.93 19.53
CA SER A 258 5.78 20.23 18.40
C SER A 258 6.63 21.15 17.53
N CYS A 259 6.36 22.45 17.54
CA CYS A 259 6.99 23.44 16.66
C CYS A 259 7.96 24.39 17.37
N CYS A 260 7.76 24.60 18.68
CA CYS A 260 8.46 25.59 19.47
C CYS A 260 9.38 24.90 20.48
N PRO A 261 10.71 25.02 20.32
CA PRO A 261 11.67 24.45 21.26
C PRO A 261 11.36 24.83 22.71
N ALA A 262 11.54 23.90 23.64
CA ALA A 262 11.40 24.19 25.06
C ALA A 262 12.49 25.18 25.49
N GLY A 263 12.10 26.26 26.18
CA GLY A 263 13.02 27.26 26.71
C GLY A 263 12.58 28.72 26.49
N PRO A 264 13.48 29.68 26.73
CA PRO A 264 13.22 31.10 26.49
C PRO A 264 12.82 31.33 25.03
N GLY A 265 11.66 31.98 24.81
CA GLY A 265 11.09 32.20 23.48
C GLY A 265 10.00 31.21 23.07
N HIS A 266 9.77 30.13 23.83
CA HIS A 266 8.65 29.21 23.59
C HIS A 266 7.31 29.94 23.53
N ALA A 267 7.01 30.79 24.52
CA ALA A 267 5.75 31.53 24.57
C ALA A 267 5.54 32.45 23.36
N ALA A 268 6.60 33.14 22.90
CA ALA A 268 6.52 34.00 21.72
C ALA A 268 6.32 33.20 20.43
N CYS A 269 6.97 32.05 20.30
CA CYS A 269 6.78 31.12 19.19
C CYS A 269 5.35 30.53 19.18
N ALA A 270 4.86 30.08 20.34
CA ALA A 270 3.51 29.55 20.49
C ALA A 270 2.45 30.61 20.17
N GLN A 271 2.66 31.85 20.65
CA GLN A 271 1.79 32.98 20.33
C GLN A 271 1.75 33.25 18.83
N LYS A 272 2.88 33.15 18.12
CA LYS A 272 2.89 33.31 16.66
C LYS A 272 1.98 32.28 15.97
N ILE A 273 1.98 31.02 16.41
CA ILE A 273 1.10 29.98 15.83
C ILE A 273 -0.37 30.32 16.07
N ILE A 274 -0.70 30.80 17.28
CA ILE A 274 -2.05 31.27 17.64
C ILE A 274 -2.46 32.45 16.74
N ASP A 275 -1.56 33.42 16.56
CA ASP A 275 -1.83 34.66 15.80
C ASP A 275 -1.94 34.41 14.29
N THR A 276 -1.15 33.50 13.72
CA THR A 276 -1.16 33.20 12.28
C THR A 276 -2.20 32.15 11.88
N GLY A 277 -2.83 31.52 12.86
CA GLY A 277 -3.71 30.37 12.66
C GLY A 277 -2.92 29.06 12.59
N ASP A 278 -3.45 28.07 13.29
CA ASP A 278 -2.98 26.69 13.26
C ASP A 278 -3.31 26.06 11.89
N ARG A 279 -2.28 25.63 11.16
CA ARG A 279 -2.41 25.08 9.82
C ARG A 279 -1.66 23.77 9.68
N ARG A 280 -2.22 22.86 8.89
CA ARG A 280 -1.57 21.63 8.45
C ARG A 280 -1.55 21.58 6.94
N PHE A 281 -0.37 21.26 6.40
CA PHE A 281 -0.17 21.09 4.98
C PHE A 281 -0.28 19.63 4.60
N TYR A 282 -0.96 19.38 3.51
CA TYR A 282 -1.18 18.07 2.91
C TYR A 282 -0.70 18.10 1.47
N TYR A 283 0.02 17.05 1.07
CA TYR A 283 0.50 16.89 -0.28
C TYR A 283 0.21 15.49 -0.79
N LEU A 284 -0.13 15.39 -2.07
CA LEU A 284 -0.35 14.13 -2.78
C LEU A 284 0.33 14.20 -4.14
N SER A 285 1.23 13.28 -4.45
CA SER A 285 2.01 13.26 -5.68
C SER A 285 1.82 11.97 -6.47
N ASP A 286 1.82 12.07 -7.80
CA ASP A 286 1.91 10.95 -8.74
C ASP A 286 3.28 10.84 -9.42
N ALA A 287 4.37 11.32 -8.79
CA ALA A 287 5.73 11.31 -9.35
C ALA A 287 6.23 9.95 -9.87
N PHE A 288 5.57 8.85 -9.47
CA PHE A 288 5.94 7.49 -9.84
C PHE A 288 4.97 6.86 -10.86
N GLY A 289 5.43 5.82 -11.54
CA GLY A 289 4.57 4.97 -12.36
C GLY A 289 3.96 3.80 -11.57
N GLY A 290 3.12 3.01 -12.24
CA GLY A 290 2.61 1.74 -11.73
C GLY A 290 1.63 1.94 -10.58
N ARG A 291 0.67 2.85 -10.70
CA ARG A 291 -0.31 3.21 -9.63
C ARG A 291 0.30 3.81 -8.35
N ARG A 292 1.59 4.10 -8.28
CA ARG A 292 2.21 4.63 -7.06
C ARG A 292 1.95 6.11 -6.84
N ASN A 293 1.54 6.49 -5.64
CA ASN A 293 1.46 7.87 -5.18
C ASN A 293 2.18 8.04 -3.83
N SER A 294 2.54 9.27 -3.50
CA SER A 294 3.04 9.64 -2.17
C SER A 294 2.09 10.63 -1.53
N TYR A 295 1.79 10.44 -0.26
CA TYR A 295 1.02 11.37 0.54
C TYR A 295 1.80 11.73 1.78
N GLU A 296 1.92 13.02 2.06
CA GLU A 296 2.62 13.54 3.22
C GLU A 296 1.81 14.68 3.83
N PHE A 297 1.83 14.77 5.15
CA PHE A 297 1.37 15.96 5.84
C PHE A 297 2.19 16.28 7.08
N TRP A 298 2.18 17.56 7.43
CA TRP A 298 2.84 18.09 8.62
C TRP A 298 2.18 19.39 9.07
N CYS A 299 2.38 19.73 10.33
CA CYS A 299 2.01 21.02 10.88
C CYS A 299 2.86 22.13 10.27
N GLU A 300 2.22 23.17 9.77
CA GLU A 300 2.87 24.27 9.07
C GLU A 300 4.03 24.88 9.85
N CYS A 301 3.83 25.07 11.15
CA CYS A 301 4.82 25.70 12.02
C CYS A 301 6.17 24.96 12.06
N LEU A 302 6.18 23.69 11.66
CA LEU A 302 7.39 22.87 11.55
C LEU A 302 8.30 23.28 10.38
N SER A 303 7.81 24.09 9.43
CA SER A 303 8.58 24.58 8.29
C SER A 303 8.87 26.09 8.28
N TYR A 304 8.74 26.78 9.43
CA TYR A 304 9.10 28.21 9.54
C TYR A 304 10.59 28.49 9.36
N ASN A 305 11.46 27.55 9.75
CA ASN A 305 12.92 27.74 9.70
C ASN A 305 13.61 26.92 8.60
N GLY A 306 12.85 26.29 7.70
CA GLY A 306 13.39 25.38 6.69
C GLY A 306 12.38 24.30 6.32
N CYS A 307 12.77 23.37 5.44
CA CYS A 307 11.93 22.20 5.20
C CYS A 307 11.94 21.29 6.41
N TYR A 308 10.76 20.82 6.81
CA TYR A 308 10.63 19.96 7.97
C TYR A 308 11.27 18.60 7.68
N LEU A 309 12.22 18.18 8.53
CA LEU A 309 12.96 16.92 8.39
C LEU A 309 12.59 15.87 9.46
N GLY A 310 11.73 16.23 10.41
CA GLY A 310 11.37 15.39 11.56
C GLY A 310 10.28 14.36 11.25
N ASN A 311 9.34 14.21 12.18
CA ASN A 311 8.22 13.27 12.15
C ASN A 311 7.12 13.69 11.16
N SER A 312 7.44 13.79 9.87
CA SER A 312 6.41 13.99 8.86
C SER A 312 5.65 12.69 8.63
N HIS A 313 4.32 12.80 8.47
CA HIS A 313 3.47 11.64 8.29
C HIS A 313 3.53 11.17 6.83
N VAL A 314 4.54 10.36 6.50
CA VAL A 314 4.76 9.88 5.13
C VAL A 314 4.00 8.59 4.86
N ARG A 315 3.27 8.59 3.75
CA ARG A 315 2.42 7.49 3.32
C ARG A 315 2.67 7.15 1.86
N PRO A 316 3.43 6.07 1.56
CA PRO A 316 3.38 5.46 0.23
C PRO A 316 1.99 4.88 -0.04
N LEU A 317 1.49 5.10 -1.26
CA LEU A 317 0.14 4.72 -1.67
C LEU A 317 0.17 3.97 -3.01
N LEU A 318 -0.74 3.02 -3.19
CA LEU A 318 -1.06 2.39 -4.47
C LEU A 318 -2.51 2.69 -4.84
N GLN A 319 -2.72 3.23 -6.04
CA GLN A 319 -4.05 3.56 -6.54
C GLN A 319 -4.89 2.29 -6.75
N VAL A 320 -6.13 2.39 -6.31
CA VAL A 320 -7.18 1.43 -6.63
C VAL A 320 -7.87 1.92 -7.90
N ILE A 321 -7.79 1.10 -8.96
CA ILE A 321 -8.42 1.35 -10.26
C ILE A 321 -9.32 0.15 -10.53
N ASP A 322 -10.56 0.38 -10.95
CA ASP A 322 -11.52 -0.68 -11.27
C ASP A 322 -11.34 -1.24 -12.70
N ASP A 323 -12.14 -2.24 -13.06
CA ASP A 323 -12.14 -2.83 -14.40
C ASP A 323 -12.46 -1.84 -15.53
N ALA A 324 -13.16 -0.74 -15.23
CA ALA A 324 -13.46 0.31 -16.20
C ALA A 324 -12.32 1.33 -16.34
N GLY A 325 -11.22 1.17 -15.59
CA GLY A 325 -10.10 2.10 -15.58
C GLY A 325 -10.34 3.34 -14.72
N ALA A 326 -11.41 3.37 -13.92
CA ALA A 326 -11.75 4.50 -13.08
C ALA A 326 -11.05 4.41 -11.72
N PHE A 327 -10.52 5.55 -11.27
CA PHE A 327 -9.89 5.70 -9.96
C PHE A 327 -10.91 5.59 -8.81
N GLN A 328 -10.60 4.79 -7.80
CA GLN A 328 -11.50 4.51 -6.67
C GLN A 328 -10.93 4.87 -5.30
N GLY A 329 -9.63 5.20 -5.22
CA GLY A 329 -8.96 5.48 -3.95
C GLY A 329 -7.57 4.86 -3.89
N TRP A 330 -7.11 4.53 -2.68
CA TRP A 330 -5.79 3.98 -2.43
C TRP A 330 -5.82 2.84 -1.42
N VAL A 331 -4.86 1.93 -1.54
CA VAL A 331 -4.31 1.23 -0.38
C VAL A 331 -2.98 1.89 -0.02
N GLY A 332 -2.60 1.89 1.25
CA GLY A 332 -1.42 2.60 1.70
C GLY A 332 -0.78 1.99 2.92
N ALA A 333 0.44 2.44 3.17
CA ALA A 333 1.12 2.24 4.44
C ALA A 333 1.51 3.60 5.02
N GLU A 334 1.58 3.72 6.34
CA GLU A 334 2.25 4.83 7.00
C GLU A 334 3.55 4.32 7.60
N VAL A 335 4.63 5.09 7.39
CA VAL A 335 6.00 4.74 7.82
C VAL A 335 6.65 6.02 8.35
N SER A 336 6.18 6.49 9.50
CA SER A 336 6.57 7.79 10.05
C SER A 336 7.43 7.59 11.30
N PRO A 337 8.76 7.51 11.19
CA PRO A 337 9.62 7.52 12.36
C PRO A 337 9.62 8.89 13.03
N ASP A 338 9.64 8.94 14.36
CA ASP A 338 9.88 10.20 15.06
C ASP A 338 11.38 10.56 15.03
N ARG A 339 11.71 11.53 14.17
CA ARG A 339 13.06 12.04 13.95
C ARG A 339 13.28 13.42 14.58
N SER A 340 12.37 13.87 15.45
CA SER A 340 12.46 15.19 16.09
C SER A 340 13.54 15.27 17.18
N GLY A 341 14.07 14.14 17.64
CA GLY A 341 15.12 14.06 18.66
C GLY A 341 15.77 12.68 18.75
N SER A 342 16.18 12.30 19.97
CA SER A 342 16.57 10.91 20.25
C SER A 342 15.42 9.98 19.91
N ARG A 343 15.74 8.82 19.32
CA ARG A 343 14.72 7.85 18.92
C ARG A 343 13.86 7.45 20.11
N ASP A 344 12.56 7.69 19.98
CA ASP A 344 11.51 7.22 20.87
C ASP A 344 10.46 6.45 20.04
N PRO A 345 10.41 5.11 20.14
CA PRO A 345 9.44 4.29 19.43
C PRO A 345 7.98 4.68 19.69
N SER A 346 7.68 5.33 20.82
CA SER A 346 6.33 5.77 21.15
C SER A 346 5.84 6.92 20.26
N GLY A 347 6.76 7.71 19.69
CA GLY A 347 6.46 8.80 18.76
C GLY A 347 6.28 8.34 17.30
N GLU A 348 6.60 7.09 17.00
CA GLU A 348 6.55 6.55 15.64
C GLU A 348 5.12 6.13 15.26
N TYR A 349 4.77 6.28 13.98
CA TYR A 349 3.48 5.86 13.43
C TYR A 349 3.71 4.84 12.31
N TYR A 350 3.10 3.66 12.48
CA TYR A 350 3.04 2.65 11.43
C TYR A 350 1.60 2.24 11.19
N SER A 351 1.18 2.16 9.93
CA SER A 351 -0.16 1.68 9.64
C SER A 351 -0.26 0.97 8.29
N SER A 352 -1.24 0.09 8.19
CA SER A 352 -1.68 -0.57 6.97
C SER A 352 -3.14 -0.22 6.77
N PHE A 353 -3.47 0.44 5.67
CA PHE A 353 -4.78 1.03 5.48
C PHE A 353 -5.26 1.05 4.03
N ALA A 354 -6.53 1.36 3.85
CA ALA A 354 -7.12 1.76 2.60
C ALA A 354 -7.97 3.02 2.76
N LEU A 355 -8.03 3.81 1.69
CA LEU A 355 -8.88 4.98 1.52
C LEU A 355 -9.63 4.76 0.22
N VAL A 356 -10.83 4.15 0.27
CA VAL A 356 -11.58 3.77 -0.94
C VAL A 356 -13.02 4.26 -0.87
N ALA A 357 -13.52 4.75 -2.00
CA ALA A 357 -14.87 5.28 -2.21
C ALA A 357 -15.98 4.31 -1.80
#